data_AF-A0A5K0XX05-F1
#
_entry.id   AF-A0A5K0XX05-F1
#
_cell.length_a   1.000
_cell.length_b   1.000
_cell.length_c   1.000
_cell.angle_alpha   90.00
_cell.angle_beta   90.00
_cell.angle_gamma   90.00
#
_symmetry.space_group_name_H-M   'P 1'
#
loop_
_entity.id
_entity.type
_entity.pdbx_description
1 polymer ?
#
loop_
_entity_poly.entity_id
_entity_poly.type
_entity_poly.pdbx_seq_one_letter_code
_entity_poly.pdbx_strand_id
1 'polypeptide(L)'
;NVSVHGPISQSQFLGSLGINFRVEALLQNCTEEQVDALRTGYWRLVGDGEAPFWEGPEEQTPIGMGTRYQVMAIVNKRQGVPAPFH
;
A
#
# COMPACT_ATOMS: atom_id res chain seq x y z
N ASN A 1 -18.29 -16.24 18.32
CA ASN A 1 -16.93 -16.83 18.32
C ASN A 1 -16.11 -16.04 17.31
N VAL A 2 -15.02 -15.39 17.73
CA VAL A 2 -14.28 -14.38 16.94
C VAL A 2 -12.84 -14.87 16.70
N SER A 3 -12.30 -14.65 15.50
CA SER A 3 -10.88 -14.82 15.17
C SER A 3 -10.26 -13.49 14.76
N VAL A 4 -8.99 -13.30 15.14
CA VAL A 4 -8.19 -12.12 14.81
C VAL A 4 -7.04 -12.56 13.92
N HIS A 5 -6.78 -11.83 12.84
CA HIS A 5 -5.71 -12.10 11.88
C HIS A 5 -4.85 -10.85 11.68
N GLY A 6 -3.53 -11.03 11.65
CA GLY A 6 -2.54 -9.94 11.65
C GLY A 6 -1.93 -9.65 13.05
N PRO A 7 -1.26 -8.50 13.25
CA PRO A 7 -1.07 -7.45 12.25
C PRO A 7 -0.09 -7.86 11.15
N ILE A 8 -0.32 -7.34 9.95
CA ILE A 8 0.67 -7.33 8.86
C ILE A 8 0.89 -5.88 8.41
N SER A 9 2.03 -5.61 7.76
CA SER A 9 2.31 -4.27 7.26
C SER A 9 1.31 -3.87 6.17
N GLN A 10 1.06 -2.56 6.01
CA GLN A 10 0.24 -2.03 4.92
C GLN A 10 0.78 -2.44 3.56
N SER A 11 2.11 -2.41 3.38
CA SER A 11 2.76 -2.84 2.14
C SER A 11 2.49 -4.31 1.83
N GLN A 12 2.58 -5.20 2.82
CA GLN A 12 2.27 -6.62 2.66
C GLN A 12 0.79 -6.85 2.33
N PHE A 13 -0.12 -6.18 3.04
CA PHE A 13 -1.56 -6.29 2.81
C PHE A 13 -1.94 -5.83 1.39
N LEU A 14 -1.55 -4.61 1.01
CA LEU A 14 -1.87 -4.06 -0.31
C LEU A 14 -1.18 -4.84 -1.44
N GLY A 15 0.08 -5.27 -1.22
CA GLY A 15 0.81 -6.13 -2.15
C GLY A 15 0.08 -7.45 -2.41
N SER A 16 -0.42 -8.09 -1.35
CA SER A 16 -1.17 -9.35 -1.44
C SER A 16 -2.55 -9.19 -2.10
N LEU A 17 -3.14 -7.99 -2.05
CA LEU A 17 -4.35 -7.63 -2.81
C LEU A 17 -4.06 -7.28 -4.28
N GLY A 18 -2.79 -7.25 -4.70
CA GLY A 18 -2.42 -7.03 -6.10
C GLY A 18 -2.36 -5.55 -6.50
N ILE A 19 -2.06 -4.64 -5.55
CA ILE A 19 -1.92 -3.20 -5.86
C ILE A 19 -0.91 -2.93 -6.99
N ASN A 20 0.15 -3.74 -7.09
CA ASN A 20 1.19 -3.60 -8.13
C ASN A 20 0.59 -3.71 -9.54
N PHE A 21 -0.24 -4.74 -9.77
CA PHE A 21 -0.94 -4.92 -11.05
C PHE A 21 -1.85 -3.75 -11.38
N ARG A 22 -2.52 -3.20 -10.36
CA ARG A 22 -3.42 -2.05 -10.56
C ARG A 22 -2.64 -0.80 -10.95
N VAL A 23 -1.50 -0.54 -10.32
CA VAL A 23 -0.65 0.61 -10.66
C VAL A 23 -0.09 0.47 -12.07
N GLU A 24 0.42 -0.69 -12.45
CA GLU A 24 0.89 -0.96 -13.82
C GLU A 24 -0.20 -0.70 -14.87
N ALA A 25 -1.42 -1.16 -14.63
CA ALA A 25 -2.55 -0.93 -15.54
C ALA A 25 -2.97 0.54 -15.63
N LEU A 26 -2.91 1.28 -14.51
CA LEU A 26 -3.21 2.71 -14.50
C LEU A 26 -2.17 3.51 -15.28
N LEU A 27 -0.89 3.19 -15.12
CA LEU A 27 0.22 3.88 -15.78
C LEU A 27 0.12 3.85 -17.31
N GLN A 28 -0.51 2.82 -17.89
CA GLN A 28 -0.72 2.71 -19.35
C GLN A 28 -1.63 3.81 -19.92
N ASN A 29 -2.43 4.47 -19.09
CA ASN A 29 -3.44 5.44 -19.53
C ASN A 29 -3.23 6.83 -18.91
N CYS A 30 -2.14 7.04 -18.18
CA CYS A 30 -1.85 8.30 -17.51
C CYS A 30 -1.21 9.32 -18.44
N THR A 31 -1.53 10.59 -18.24
CA THR A 31 -0.67 11.71 -18.67
C THR A 31 0.62 11.73 -17.84
N GLU A 32 1.64 12.47 -18.27
CA GLU A 32 2.90 12.61 -17.52
C GLU A 32 2.67 13.12 -16.09
N GLU A 33 1.86 14.16 -15.91
CA GLU A 33 1.49 14.67 -14.57
C GLU A 33 0.80 13.61 -13.71
N GLN A 34 -0.03 12.75 -14.31
CA GLN A 34 -0.72 11.68 -13.60
C GLN A 34 0.23 10.54 -13.22
N VAL A 35 1.27 10.28 -14.02
CA VAL A 35 2.29 9.26 -13.71
C VAL A 35 3.02 9.64 -12.41
N ASP A 36 3.43 10.90 -12.27
CA ASP A 36 4.17 11.34 -11.08
C ASP A 36 3.29 11.34 -9.83
N ALA A 37 2.05 11.81 -9.96
CA ALA A 37 1.07 11.74 -8.88
C ALA A 37 0.79 10.29 -8.45
N LEU A 38 0.65 9.36 -9.41
CA LEU A 38 0.40 7.96 -9.14
C LEU A 38 1.59 7.26 -8.50
N ARG A 39 2.82 7.49 -8.99
CA ARG A 39 4.05 6.96 -8.39
C ARG A 39 4.25 7.45 -6.97
N THR A 40 4.03 8.74 -6.74
CA THR A 40 4.09 9.35 -5.40
C THR A 40 3.05 8.74 -4.46
N GLY A 41 1.80 8.62 -4.92
CA GLY A 41 0.72 8.00 -4.14
C GLY A 41 1.00 6.53 -3.81
N TYR A 42 1.49 5.77 -4.78
CA TYR A 42 1.90 4.38 -4.59
C TYR A 42 3.02 4.25 -3.57
N TRP A 43 4.09 5.06 -3.68
CA TRP A 43 5.18 5.04 -2.71
C TRP A 43 4.72 5.40 -1.30
N ARG A 44 3.84 6.40 -1.16
CA ARG A 44 3.22 6.72 0.14
C ARG A 44 2.54 5.50 0.75
N LEU A 45 1.88 4.65 -0.04
CA LEU A 45 1.17 3.47 0.47
C LEU A 45 2.08 2.28 0.79
N VAL A 46 3.07 1.98 -0.06
CA VAL A 46 3.82 0.71 0.06
C VAL A 46 5.31 0.89 0.37
N GLY A 47 5.85 2.08 0.14
CA GLY A 47 7.25 2.40 0.39
C GLY A 47 7.56 2.50 1.88
N ASP A 48 8.84 2.51 2.19
CA ASP A 48 9.35 2.78 3.53
C ASP A 48 10.37 3.92 3.48
N GLY A 49 10.31 4.79 4.48
CA GLY A 49 11.14 6.01 4.52
C GLY A 49 10.79 7.03 3.43
N GLU A 50 11.75 7.91 3.14
CA GLU A 50 11.65 8.95 2.13
C GLU A 50 11.55 8.38 0.71
N ALA A 51 10.80 9.08 -0.17
CA ALA A 51 10.70 8.72 -1.57
C ALA A 51 12.02 8.93 -2.31
N PRO A 52 12.66 7.87 -2.86
CA PRO A 52 13.99 7.95 -3.47
C PRO A 52 13.98 8.67 -4.84
N PHE A 53 12.80 8.99 -5.36
CA PHE A 53 12.59 9.65 -6.64
C PHE A 53 12.08 11.10 -6.48
N TRP A 54 12.02 11.62 -5.26
CA TRP A 54 11.55 12.99 -5.01
C TRP A 54 12.64 14.01 -5.35
N GLU A 55 12.32 14.98 -6.20
CA GLU A 55 13.23 16.05 -6.65
C GLU A 55 12.84 17.44 -6.11
N GLY A 56 11.76 17.53 -5.31
CA GLY A 56 11.29 18.78 -4.72
C GLY A 56 11.99 19.14 -3.40
N PRO A 57 11.49 20.16 -2.67
CA PRO A 57 12.03 20.54 -1.37
C PRO A 57 12.05 19.38 -0.37
N GLU A 58 13.12 19.29 0.43
CA GLU A 58 13.35 18.19 1.37
C GLU A 58 12.21 18.08 2.41
N GLU A 59 11.68 19.22 2.87
CA GLU A 59 10.57 19.27 3.83
C GLU A 59 9.24 18.76 3.27
N GLN A 60 9.14 18.61 1.95
CA GLN A 60 7.96 18.10 1.25
C GLN A 60 8.13 16.65 0.81
N THR A 61 9.27 16.01 1.11
CA THR A 61 9.58 14.64 0.70
C THR A 61 8.48 13.68 1.17
N PRO A 62 7.80 12.98 0.24
CA PRO A 62 6.82 11.97 0.60
C PRO A 62 7.43 10.86 1.46
N ILE A 63 6.80 10.54 2.58
CA ILE A 63 7.21 9.43 3.45
C ILE A 63 6.30 8.23 3.20
N GLY A 64 6.92 7.08 2.98
CA GLY A 64 6.27 5.78 2.84
C GLY A 64 5.65 5.30 4.14
N MET A 65 4.44 4.74 4.02
CA MET A 65 3.64 4.21 5.13
C MET A 65 3.70 2.68 5.23
N GLY A 66 4.39 2.01 4.30
CA GLY A 66 4.29 0.57 4.07
C GLY A 66 4.52 -0.27 5.31
N THR A 67 5.55 0.05 6.11
CA THR A 67 5.88 -0.63 7.37
C THR A 67 5.31 0.07 8.61
N ARG A 68 5.11 1.39 8.52
CA ARG A 68 4.58 2.23 9.62
C ARG A 68 3.11 1.93 9.91
N TYR A 69 2.32 1.66 8.88
CA TYR A 69 0.91 1.33 9.00
C TYR A 69 0.74 -0.19 9.04
N GLN A 70 -0.17 -0.64 9.90
CA GLN A 70 -0.45 -2.05 10.14
C GLN A 70 -1.92 -2.34 9.88
N VAL A 71 -2.24 -3.55 9.42
CA VAL A 71 -3.60 -3.99 9.09
C VAL A 71 -3.93 -5.23 9.90
N MET A 72 -5.14 -5.29 10.44
CA MET A 72 -5.68 -6.41 11.22
C MET A 72 -7.14 -6.63 10.85
N ALA A 73 -7.59 -7.88 10.86
CA ALA A 73 -8.99 -8.23 10.65
C ALA A 73 -9.57 -8.98 11.85
N ILE A 74 -10.77 -8.58 12.26
CA ILE A 74 -11.55 -9.27 13.31
C ILE A 74 -12.79 -9.84 12.62
N VAL A 75 -12.92 -11.16 12.60
CA VAL A 75 -13.98 -11.85 11.85
C VAL A 75 -14.69 -12.90 12.68
N ASN A 76 -15.89 -13.28 12.23
CA ASN A 76 -16.57 -14.44 12.78
C ASN A 76 -15.81 -15.72 12.38
N LYS A 77 -15.46 -16.58 13.35
CA LYS A 77 -14.71 -17.82 13.06
C LYS A 77 -15.37 -18.72 12.01
N ARG A 78 -16.70 -18.61 11.82
CA ARG A 78 -17.44 -19.37 10.80
C ARG A 78 -17.16 -18.93 9.36
N GLN A 79 -16.55 -17.76 9.15
CA GLN A 79 -16.24 -17.23 7.82
C GLN A 79 -14.84 -17.59 7.32
N GLY A 80 -14.03 -18.26 8.15
CA GLY A 80 -12.66 -18.65 7.79
C GLY A 80 -11.65 -17.51 7.92
N VAL A 81 -10.53 -17.64 7.21
CA VAL A 81 -9.44 -16.66 7.16
C VAL A 81 -9.80 -15.57 6.14
N PRO A 82 -9.85 -14.29 6.52
CA PRO A 82 -10.14 -13.20 5.60
C PRO A 82 -8.97 -12.99 4.64
N ALA A 83 -9.25 -12.82 3.35
CA ALA A 83 -8.20 -12.41 2.41
C ALA A 83 -7.66 -11.00 2.77
N PRO A 84 -6.35 -10.76 2.66
CA PRO A 84 -5.28 -11.66 2.26
C PRO A 84 -4.46 -12.21 3.45
N PHE A 85 -5.06 -12.36 4.63
CA PHE A 85 -4.38 -12.72 5.89
C PHE A 85 -4.07 -14.23 6.03
N HIS A 86 -3.57 -14.85 4.97
CA HIS A 86 -3.25 -16.28 4.93
C HIS A 86 -2.20 -16.70 5.96
#